data_AF-A0A920I0G7-F1
#
_entry.id   AF-A0A920I0G7-F1
#
_cell.length_a   1.000
_cell.length_b   1.000
_cell.length_c   1.000
_cell.angle_alpha   90.00
_cell.angle_beta   90.00
_cell.angle_gamma   90.00
#
_symmetry.space_group_name_H-M   'P 1'
#
loop_
_entity.id
_entity.type
_entity.pdbx_description
1 polymer ?
#
loop_
_entity_poly.entity_id
_entity_poly.type
_entity_poly.pdbx_seq_one_letter_code
_entity_poly.pdbx_strand_id
1 'polypeptide(L)' 'MVLTLEPSLIYTAADGGPRMMVAEENILLTDAGAELLTRRAPRELPVLD' A
#
# COMPACT_ATOMS: atom_id res chain seq x y z
N MET A 1 -6.86 9.87 -15.68
CA MET A 1 -5.70 8.95 -15.80
C MET A 1 -5.75 7.95 -14.67
N VAL A 2 -5.37 6.69 -14.86
CA VAL A 2 -5.33 5.69 -13.76
C VAL A 2 -3.88 5.40 -13.40
N LEU A 3 -3.57 5.41 -12.10
CA LEU A 3 -2.23 5.15 -11.56
C LEU A 3 -2.30 4.13 -10.41
N THR A 4 -1.22 3.40 -10.24
CA THR A 4 -0.95 2.56 -9.06
C THR A 4 0.03 3.31 -8.16
N LEU A 5 -0.31 3.43 -6.87
CA LEU A 5 0.57 3.93 -5.82
C LEU A 5 1.04 2.74 -5.00
N GLU A 6 2.34 2.44 -5.03
CA GLU A 6 2.93 1.23 -4.42
C GLU A 6 4.20 1.52 -3.58
N PRO A 7 4.17 2.41 -2.57
CA PRO A 7 5.29 2.58 -1.66
C PRO A 7 5.67 1.26 -0.97
N SER A 8 6.98 1.02 -0.87
CA SER A 8 7.53 -0.18 -0.25
C SER A 8 8.70 0.12 0.69
N LEU A 9 8.94 -0.80 1.61
CA LEU A 9 10.08 -0.80 2.54
C LEU A 9 10.68 -2.22 2.60
N ILE A 10 12.01 -2.30 2.52
CA ILE A 10 12.76 -3.53 2.83
C ILE A 10 13.25 -3.44 4.27
N TYR A 11 13.06 -4.52 5.04
CA TYR A 11 13.48 -4.60 6.43
C TYR A 11 13.97 -6.01 6.79
N THR A 12 14.69 -6.13 7.91
CA THR A 12 15.06 -7.44 8.48
C THR A 12 13.98 -7.89 9.45
N ALA A 13 13.38 -9.06 9.20
CA ALA A 13 12.36 -9.62 10.08
C ALA A 13 12.96 -10.29 11.32
N ALA A 14 12.10 -10.69 12.26
CA ALA A 14 12.50 -11.32 13.51
C ALA A 14 13.27 -12.65 13.33
N ASP A 15 13.06 -13.32 12.19
CA ASP A 15 13.80 -14.52 11.78
C ASP A 15 15.21 -14.21 11.21
N GLY A 16 15.60 -12.94 11.13
CA GLY A 16 16.86 -12.47 10.57
C GLY A 16 16.88 -12.36 9.05
N GLY A 17 15.79 -12.74 8.37
CA GLY A 17 15.69 -12.68 6.91
C GLY A 17 15.24 -11.32 6.38
N PRO A 18 15.60 -10.95 5.14
CA PRO A 18 15.06 -9.76 4.49
C PRO A 18 13.59 -10.00 4.11
N ARG A 19 12.74 -9.02 4.38
CA ARG A 19 11.34 -8.97 3.95
C ARG A 19 11.06 -7.63 3.29
N MET A 20 10.04 -7.60 2.44
CA MET A 20 9.50 -6.39 1.85
C MET A 20 8.06 -6.21 2.31
N MET A 21 7.72 -4.99 2.71
CA MET A 21 6.36 -4.56 2.98
C MET A 21 5.95 -3.57 1.89
N VAL A 22 4.76 -3.74 1.34
CA VAL A 22 4.19 -2.88 0.28
C VAL A 22 2.81 -2.44 0.72
N ALA A 23 2.52 -1.14 0.55
CA ALA A 23 1.16 -0.62 0.60
C ALA A 23 0.78 -0.20 -0.83
N GLU A 24 -0.26 -0.81 -1.39
CA GLU A 24 -0.68 -0.58 -2.77
C GLU A 24 -2.13 -0.09 -2.85
N GLU A 25 -2.35 0.98 -3.60
CA GLU A 25 -3.68 1.52 -3.91
C GLU A 25 -3.75 1.95 -5.38
N ASN A 26 -4.93 1.80 -6.00
CA ASN A 26 -5.18 2.33 -7.34
C ASN A 26 -6.00 3.63 -7.25
N ILE A 27 -5.60 4.64 -8.03
CA ILE A 27 -6.27 5.94 -8.08
C ILE A 27 -6.67 6.35 -9.50
N LEU A 28 -7.81 7.03 -9.61
CA LEU A 28 -8.21 7.80 -10.78
C LEU A 28 -7.87 9.27 -10.55
N LEU A 29 -7.02 9.85 -11.40
CA LEU A 29 -6.85 11.30 -11.47
C LEU A 29 -7.96 11.92 -12.32
N THR A 30 -8.67 12.87 -11.72
CA THR A 30 -9.69 13.74 -12.30
C THR A 30 -9.27 15.20 -12.17
N ASP A 31 -10.02 16.12 -12.79
CA ASP A 31 -9.77 17.57 -12.65
C ASP A 31 -10.02 18.08 -11.21
N ALA A 32 -10.80 17.35 -10.41
CA ALA A 32 -11.10 17.69 -9.02
C ALA A 32 -10.12 17.07 -8.00
N GLY A 33 -9.23 16.18 -8.45
CA GLY A 33 -8.29 15.45 -7.59
C GLY A 33 -8.25 13.95 -7.85
N ALA A 34 -7.70 13.21 -6.89
CA ALA A 34 -7.58 11.76 -6.96
C ALA A 34 -8.73 11.04 -6.26
N GLU A 35 -9.29 10.02 -6.91
CA GLU A 35 -10.29 9.12 -6.34
C GLU A 35 -9.70 7.72 -6.15
N LEU A 36 -9.97 7.09 -5.00
CA LEU A 36 -9.57 5.70 -4.77
C LEU A 36 -10.47 4.76 -5.58
N LEU A 37 -9.84 3.90 -6.38
CA LEU A 37 -10.50 2.80 -7.09
C LEU A 37 -10.42 1.48 -6.31
N THR A 38 -9.81 1.51 -5.14
CA THR A 38 -9.62 0.38 -4.24
C THR A 38 -10.15 0.71 -2.85
N ARG A 39 -10.44 -0.31 -2.04
CA ARG A 39 -10.70 -0.07 -0.62
C ARG A 39 -9.39 0.35 0.03
N ARG A 40 -9.41 1.48 0.73
CA ARG A 40 -8.25 1.99 1.47
C ARG A 40 -7.69 0.92 2.40
N ALA A 41 -6.38 0.75 2.38
CA ALA A 41 -5.70 -0.10 3.33
C ALA A 41 -5.93 0.42 4.78
N PRO A 42 -6.07 -0.46 5.78
CA PRO A 42 -6.12 -0.04 7.18
C PRO A 42 -4.89 0.80 7.55
N ARG A 43 -5.09 1.77 8.46
CA ARG A 43 -3.99 2.64 8.92
C ARG A 43 -2.97 1.90 9.79
N GLU A 44 -3.38 0.79 10.38
CA GLU A 44 -2.55 -0.07 11.24
C GLU A 44 -2.49 -1.46 10.62
N LEU A 45 -1.37 -2.15 10.83
CA LEU A 45 -1.19 -3.51 10.32
C LEU A 45 -2.16 -4.46 11.05
N PRO A 46 -3.05 -5.16 10.33
CA PRO A 46 -3.95 -6.10 10.96
C PRO A 46 -3.17 -7.31 11.49
N VAL A 47 -3.58 -7.81 12.65
CA VAL A 47 -3.17 -9.13 13.15
C VAL A 47 -4.06 -10.16 12.49
N LEU A 48 -3.46 -11.21 11.92
CA LEU A 48 -4.16 -12.32 11.29
C LEU A 48 -4.08 -13.54 12.23
N ASP A 49 -5.17 -14.30 12.34
CA ASP A 49 -5.26 -15.55 13.11
C ASP A 49 -4.78 -16.77 12.30
#